data_AF-A0A5E4CZE9-F1
#
_entry.id   AF-A0A5E4CZE9-F1
#
_cell.length_a   1.000
_cell.length_b   1.000
_cell.length_c   1.000
_cell.angle_alpha   90.00
_cell.angle_beta   90.00
_cell.angle_gamma   90.00
#
_symmetry.space_group_name_H-M   'P 1'
#
loop_
_entity.id
_entity.type
_entity.pdbx_description
1 polymer ?
#
loop_
_entity_poly.entity_id
_entity_poly.type
_entity_poly.pdbx_seq_one_letter_code
_entity_poly.pdbx_strand_id
1 'polypeptide(L)' 'AEFTAMREQYMRGGEGFIICYSVTDRQSFQEAAKFKELIFQVRHTYEIPLVLVGNKIDLEQFRQ' A
#
# COMPACT_ATOMS: atom_id res chain seq x y z
N ALA A 1 -18.84 3.60 -0.61
CA ALA A 1 -18.50 4.93 -1.14
C ALA A 1 -17.68 5.74 -0.14
N GLU A 2 -18.06 5.85 1.14
CA GLU A 2 -17.32 6.61 2.16
C GLU A 2 -15.86 6.19 2.35
N PHE A 3 -15.55 4.89 2.37
CA PHE A 3 -14.18 4.39 2.48
C PHE A 3 -13.27 4.83 1.31
N THR A 4 -13.84 5.05 0.11
CA THR A 4 -13.08 5.51 -1.06
C THR A 4 -12.80 7.01 -0.98
N ALA A 5 -13.80 7.81 -0.59
CA ALA A 5 -13.66 9.26 -0.48
C ALA A 5 -12.64 9.66 0.61
N MET A 6 -12.68 8.99 1.78
CA MET A 6 -11.69 9.23 2.83
C MET A 6 -10.27 8.84 2.39
N ARG A 7 -10.13 7.71 1.66
CA ARG A 7 -8.84 7.28 1.12
C ARG A 7 -8.22 8.32 0.19
N GLU A 8 -9.01 8.93 -0.70
CA GLU A 8 -8.49 9.97 -1.58
C GLU A 8 -7.99 11.21 -0.82
N GLN A 9 -8.70 11.63 0.23
CA GLN A 9 -8.26 12.76 1.05
C GLN A 9 -6.94 12.46 1.77
N TYR A 10 -6.79 11.27 2.36
CA TYR A 10 -5.53 10.86 2.98
C TYR A 10 -4.41 10.69 1.96
N MET A 11 -4.71 10.20 0.76
CA MET A 11 -3.74 10.09 -0.32
C MET A 11 -3.28 11.45 -0.82
N ARG A 12 -4.13 12.48 -0.84
CA ARG A 12 -3.76 13.84 -1.24
C ARG A 12 -2.93 14.57 -0.19
N GLY A 13 -3.25 14.41 1.09
CA GLY A 13 -2.61 15.14 2.20
C GLY A 13 -1.50 14.39 2.94
N GLY A 14 -1.31 13.09 2.69
CA GLY A 14 -0.32 12.28 3.37
C GLY A 14 1.13 12.69 3.03
N GLU A 15 1.94 12.85 4.08
CA GLU A 15 3.37 13.16 3.97
C GLU A 15 4.24 11.91 3.82
N GLY A 16 3.65 10.72 4.00
CA GLY A 16 4.32 9.43 3.84
C GLY A 16 3.32 8.28 3.87
N PHE A 17 3.68 7.17 3.25
CA PHE A 17 2.79 6.01 3.12
C PHE A 17 3.49 4.71 3.52
N ILE A 18 2.75 3.85 4.21
CA ILE A 18 3.15 2.46 4.46
C ILE A 18 2.15 1.58 3.73
N ILE A 19 2.65 0.72 2.83
CA ILE A 19 1.86 -0.28 2.13
C ILE A 19 2.21 -1.64 2.72
N CYS A 20 1.25 -2.26 3.40
CA CYS A 20 1.43 -3.59 3.97
C CYS A 20 0.81 -4.66 3.06
N TYR A 21 1.54 -5.73 2.81
CA TYR A 21 1.02 -6.96 2.19
C TYR A 21 1.22 -8.15 3.14
N SER A 22 0.51 -9.24 2.94
CA SER A 22 0.69 -10.48 3.72
C SER A 22 1.69 -11.39 3.02
N VAL A 23 2.72 -11.86 3.72
CA VAL A 23 3.72 -12.76 3.12
C VAL A 23 3.14 -14.11 2.68
N THR A 24 1.97 -14.47 3.22
CA THR A 24 1.23 -15.69 2.90
C THR A 24 0.22 -15.51 1.75
N ASP A 25 0.12 -14.32 1.15
CA ASP A 25 -0.84 -14.02 0.10
C ASP A 25 -0.21 -13.19 -1.01
N ARG A 26 0.11 -13.85 -2.12
CA ARG A 26 0.72 -13.21 -3.29
C ARG A 26 -0.20 -12.19 -3.97
N GLN A 27 -1.53 -12.32 -3.87
CA GLN A 27 -2.44 -11.32 -4.43
C GLN A 27 -2.32 -10.01 -3.66
N SER A 28 -2.20 -10.05 -2.33
CA SER A 28 -2.01 -8.85 -1.52
C SER A 28 -0.76 -8.05 -1.92
N PHE A 29 0.32 -8.73 -2.35
CA PHE A 29 1.51 -8.07 -2.89
C PHE A 29 1.25 -7.41 -4.25
N GLN A 30 0.48 -8.05 -5.12
CA GLN A 30 0.08 -7.46 -6.40
C GLN A 30 -0.83 -6.23 -6.21
N GLU A 31 -1.71 -6.27 -5.21
CA GLU A 31 -2.54 -5.13 -4.85
C GLU A 31 -1.72 -3.98 -4.25
N ALA A 32 -0.69 -4.27 -3.44
CA ALA A 32 0.23 -3.27 -2.93
C ALA A 32 0.89 -2.46 -4.07
N ALA A 33 1.26 -3.11 -5.17
CA ALA A 33 1.76 -2.41 -6.36
C ALA A 33 0.72 -1.48 -6.98
N LYS A 34 -0.55 -1.90 -7.06
CA LYS A 34 -1.66 -1.04 -7.53
C LYS A 34 -1.87 0.17 -6.61
N PHE A 35 -1.75 0.00 -5.30
CA PHE A 35 -1.84 1.11 -4.34
C PHE A 35 -0.72 2.12 -4.50
N LYS A 36 0.52 1.66 -4.74
CA LYS A 36 1.65 2.55 -5.07
C LYS A 36 1.35 3.41 -6.30
N GLU A 37 0.83 2.80 -7.37
CA GLU A 37 0.48 3.55 -8.59
C GLU A 37 -0.67 4.53 -8.35
N LEU A 38 -1.68 4.16 -7.57
CA LEU A 38 -2.78 5.06 -7.20
C LEU A 38 -2.29 6.28 -6.40
N ILE A 39 -1.40 6.07 -5.41
CA ILE A 39 -0.81 7.18 -4.63
C ILE A 39 -0.04 8.11 -5.56
N PHE A 40 0.76 7.55 -6.49
CA PHE A 40 1.49 8.35 -7.47
C PHE A 40 0.54 9.15 -8.37
N GLN A 41 -0.53 8.54 -8.87
CA GLN A 41 -1.54 9.23 -9.69
C GLN A 41 -2.22 10.38 -8.95
N VAL A 42 -2.49 10.22 -7.65
CA VAL A 42 -3.12 11.27 -6.84
C VAL A 42 -2.13 12.38 -6.47
N ARG A 43 -0.85 12.04 -6.27
CA ARG A 43 0.15 13.00 -5.79
C ARG A 43 0.97 13.67 -6.89
N HIS A 44 1.00 13.09 -8.08
CA HIS A 44 1.78 13.57 -9.22
C HIS A 44 3.28 13.74 -8.92
N THR A 45 3.83 13.03 -7.92
CA THR A 45 5.25 13.07 -7.54
C THR A 45 5.70 11.74 -6.94
N TYR A 46 6.97 11.39 -7.13
CA TYR A 46 7.65 10.25 -6.51
C TYR A 46 8.44 10.61 -5.24
N GLU A 47 8.47 11.88 -4.84
CA GLU A 47 9.30 12.37 -3.73
C GLU A 47 8.72 12.06 -2.34
N ILE A 48 7.60 11.35 -2.26
CA ILE A 48 6.94 11.05 -1.00
C ILE A 48 7.53 9.75 -0.42
N PRO A 49 7.97 9.77 0.85
CA PRO A 49 8.40 8.56 1.54
C PRO A 49 7.35 7.45 1.47
N LEU A 50 7.74 6.30 0.92
CA LEU A 50 6.89 5.12 0.81
C LEU A 50 7.65 3.89 1.28
N VAL A 51 7.06 3.14 2.21
CA VAL A 51 7.63 1.89 2.73
C VAL A 51 6.69 0.73 2.39
N LEU A 52 7.24 -0.33 1.81
CA LEU A 52 6.53 -1.58 1.62
C LEU A 52 6.85 -2.52 2.79
N VAL A 53 5.82 -3.10 3.40
CA VAL A 53 5.95 -3.97 4.58
C VAL A 53 5.34 -5.34 4.28
N GLY A 54 6.18 -6.38 4.35
CA GLY A 54 5.73 -7.77 4.36
C GLY A 54 5.28 -8.17 5.76
N ASN A 55 3.98 -8.18 5.98
CA ASN A 55 3.34 -8.50 7.25
C ASN A 55 3.10 -10.02 7.41
N LYS A 56 2.83 -10.46 8.65
CA LYS A 56 2.59 -11.86 9.05
C LYS A 56 3.78 -12.80 8.87
N ILE A 57 4.98 -12.29 9.17
CA ILE A 57 6.23 -13.07 9.09
C ILE A 57 6.26 -14.28 10.04
N ASP A 58 5.41 -14.29 11.06
CA ASP A 58 5.18 -15.42 11.95
C ASP A 58 4.64 -16.65 11.19
N LEU A 59 4.03 -16.45 10.02
CA LEU A 59 3.49 -17.51 9.16
C LEU A 59 4.48 -17.94 8.05
N GLU A 60 5.78 -17.90 8.31
CA GLU A 60 6.86 -18.20 7.35
C GLU A 60 6.63 -19.51 6.57
N GLN A 61 6.13 -20.54 7.25
CA GLN A 61 5.81 -21.85 6.64
C GLN A 61 4.75 -21.79 5.52
N PHE A 62 3.94 -20.73 5.46
CA PHE A 62 2.91 -20.50 4.45
C PHE A 62 3.30 -19.39 3.46
N ARG A 63 4.55 -18.93 3.48
CA ARG A 63 5.05 -17.90 2.57
C ARG A 63 4.96 -18.39 1.11
N GLN A 64 4.55 -17.50 0.22
CA GLN A 64 4.38 -17.72 -1.22
C GLN A 64 5.28 -16.82 -2.08
#